data_AF-M1FJD3-F1
#
_entry.id   AF-M1FJD3-F1
#
_cell.length_a   1.000
_cell.length_b   1.000
_cell.length_c   1.000
_cell.angle_alpha   90.00
_cell.angle_beta   90.00
_cell.angle_gamma   90.00
#
_symmetry.space_group_name_H-M   'P 1'
#
loop_
_entity.id
_entity.type
_entity.pdbx_description
1 polymer ?
#
loop_
_entity_poly.entity_id
_entity_poly.type
_entity_poly.pdbx_seq_one_letter_code
_entity_poly.pdbx_strand_id
1 'polypeptide(L)'
;MSEAFWGFVKRNWRADVRTDLQALHVLMLALFGSHDAYVDPESSADAYRQLLGLSAVPFFEVRLFNHGDHGLIKTEQIKPAHQSAVAWLTLLKIWFLEGDISADGVLDSLANWLDKFPEPGIKLAHEDD
;
A
#
# COMPACT_ATOMS: atom_id res chain seq x y z
N MET A 1 -25.27 4.56 -3.82
CA MET A 1 -24.34 3.54 -3.29
C MET A 1 -24.73 2.18 -3.87
N SER A 2 -23.77 1.36 -4.30
CA SER A 2 -24.06 0.02 -4.86
C SER A 2 -24.22 -1.03 -3.76
N GLU A 3 -24.95 -2.10 -4.06
CA GLU A 3 -25.20 -3.21 -3.12
C GLU A 3 -23.89 -3.91 -2.70
N ALA A 4 -22.95 -4.09 -3.63
CA ALA A 4 -21.64 -4.66 -3.35
C ALA A 4 -20.83 -3.81 -2.35
N PHE A 5 -20.82 -2.48 -2.52
CA PHE A 5 -20.14 -1.57 -1.61
C PHE A 5 -20.80 -1.60 -0.21
N TRP A 6 -22.13 -1.61 -0.16
CA TRP A 6 -22.85 -1.72 1.10
C TRP A 6 -22.58 -3.06 1.82
N GLY A 7 -22.52 -4.17 1.07
CA GLY A 7 -22.15 -5.47 1.61
C GLY A 7 -20.73 -5.51 2.15
N PHE A 8 -19.77 -4.86 1.48
CA PHE A 8 -18.41 -4.69 1.98
C PHE A 8 -18.37 -3.88 3.29
N VAL A 9 -19.02 -2.71 3.32
CA VAL A 9 -19.10 -1.86 4.51
C VAL A 9 -19.72 -2.65 5.67
N LYS A 10 -20.86 -3.31 5.45
CA LYS A 10 -21.56 -4.08 6.48
C LYS A 10 -20.71 -5.21 7.08
N ARG A 11 -19.85 -5.86 6.30
CA ARG A 11 -18.95 -6.92 6.82
C ARG A 11 -17.77 -6.35 7.60
N ASN A 12 -17.26 -5.20 7.19
CA ASN A 12 -15.99 -4.67 7.71
C ASN A 12 -16.16 -3.50 8.70
N TRP A 13 -17.36 -2.98 8.93
CA TRP A 13 -17.55 -1.79 9.77
C TRP A 13 -17.12 -1.96 11.24
N ARG A 14 -17.03 -3.21 11.71
CA ARG A 14 -16.51 -3.57 13.04
C ARG A 14 -15.22 -4.37 12.97
N ALA A 15 -14.61 -4.49 11.80
CA ALA A 15 -13.33 -5.17 11.68
C ALA A 15 -12.28 -4.36 12.45
N ASP A 16 -11.69 -4.98 13.46
CA ASP A 16 -10.57 -4.43 14.23
C ASP A 16 -9.44 -5.45 14.13
N VAL A 17 -8.40 -5.10 13.36
CA VAL A 17 -7.24 -5.95 13.08
C VAL A 17 -6.11 -5.76 14.09
N ARG A 18 -6.29 -4.96 15.16
CA ARG A 18 -5.22 -4.62 16.10
C ARG A 18 -4.59 -5.85 16.76
N THR A 19 -5.41 -6.79 17.22
CA THR A 19 -4.92 -8.04 17.82
C THR A 19 -4.18 -8.90 16.81
N ASP A 20 -4.66 -8.95 15.56
CA ASP A 20 -4.01 -9.69 14.48
C ASP A 20 -2.64 -9.10 14.14
N LEU A 21 -2.52 -7.77 14.06
CA LEU A 21 -1.25 -7.07 13.83
C LEU A 21 -0.23 -7.35 14.94
N GLN A 22 -0.67 -7.42 16.20
CA GLN A 22 0.22 -7.78 17.32
C GLN A 22 0.67 -9.25 17.27
N ALA A 23 -0.16 -10.13 16.70
CA ALA A 23 0.14 -11.54 16.54
C ALA A 23 0.96 -11.86 15.27
N LEU A 24 1.38 -10.86 14.48
CA LEU A 24 2.21 -11.08 13.29
C LEU A 24 3.63 -11.55 13.65
N HIS A 25 4.15 -12.51 12.88
CA HIS A 25 5.48 -13.11 13.07
C HIS A 25 6.28 -13.15 11.75
N VAL A 26 5.83 -12.42 10.73
CA VAL A 26 6.44 -12.35 9.40
C VAL A 26 7.00 -10.95 9.14
N LEU A 27 7.93 -10.85 8.19
CA LEU A 27 8.45 -9.56 7.72
C LEU A 27 7.29 -8.72 7.17
N MET A 28 7.29 -7.41 7.48
CA MET A 28 6.15 -6.54 7.16
C MET A 28 6.62 -5.23 6.52
N LEU A 29 6.03 -4.89 5.37
CA LEU A 29 6.11 -3.56 4.76
C LEU A 29 4.69 -2.98 4.64
N ALA A 30 4.43 -1.86 5.31
CA ALA A 30 3.17 -1.14 5.20
C ALA A 30 3.42 0.20 4.52
N LEU A 31 2.67 0.45 3.45
CA LEU A 31 2.78 1.64 2.62
C LEU A 31 1.45 2.38 2.62
N PHE A 32 1.50 3.68 2.84
CA PHE A 32 0.33 4.54 2.90
C PHE A 32 0.50 5.72 1.93
N GLY A 33 -0.58 6.15 1.29
CA GLY A 33 -0.60 7.35 0.46
C GLY A 33 -1.23 8.52 1.23
N SER A 34 -0.60 9.69 1.22
CA SER A 34 -1.09 10.86 1.99
C SER A 34 -2.44 11.42 1.50
N HIS A 35 -2.89 11.03 0.31
CA HIS A 35 -4.13 11.48 -0.31
C HIS A 35 -5.18 10.35 -0.40
N ASP A 36 -5.15 9.42 0.55
CA ASP A 36 -6.20 8.40 0.69
C ASP A 36 -7.55 9.04 1.05
N ALA A 37 -8.61 8.65 0.34
CA ALA A 37 -9.96 9.15 0.57
C ALA A 37 -10.80 8.23 1.47
N TYR A 38 -10.29 7.06 1.83
CA TYR A 38 -11.01 6.03 2.58
C TYR A 38 -10.53 5.89 4.03
N VAL A 39 -9.26 6.18 4.30
CA VAL A 39 -8.67 6.14 5.65
C VAL A 39 -7.86 7.39 5.94
N ASP A 40 -7.63 7.69 7.21
CA ASP A 40 -6.64 8.70 7.63
C ASP A 40 -5.23 8.08 7.53
N PRO A 41 -4.37 8.50 6.58
CA PRO A 41 -3.09 7.86 6.34
C PRO A 41 -2.10 8.05 7.48
N GLU A 42 -2.06 9.24 8.10
CA GLU A 42 -1.12 9.53 9.17
C GLU A 42 -1.48 8.74 10.43
N SER A 43 -2.76 8.81 10.82
CA SER A 43 -3.26 8.06 11.98
C SER A 43 -3.08 6.55 11.78
N SER A 44 -3.33 6.04 10.57
CA SER A 44 -3.16 4.62 10.24
C SER A 44 -1.69 4.20 10.29
N ALA A 45 -0.78 4.99 9.70
CA ALA A 45 0.65 4.71 9.72
C ALA A 45 1.20 4.68 11.17
N ASP A 46 0.78 5.63 12.01
CA ASP A 46 1.19 5.66 13.41
C ASP A 46 0.63 4.48 14.22
N ALA A 47 -0.63 4.10 13.99
CA ALA A 47 -1.20 2.91 14.60
C ALA A 47 -0.42 1.64 14.20
N TYR A 48 -0.06 1.49 12.92
CA TYR A 48 0.74 0.36 12.46
C TYR A 48 2.13 0.34 13.09
N ARG A 49 2.83 1.48 13.13
CA ARG A 49 4.15 1.58 13.80
C ARG A 49 4.08 1.13 15.26
N GLN A 50 3.04 1.58 15.97
CA GLN A 50 2.87 1.27 17.39
C GLN A 50 2.53 -0.21 17.60
N LEU A 51 1.59 -0.77 16.84
CA LEU A 51 1.13 -2.15 16.98
C LEU A 51 2.20 -3.16 16.56
N LEU A 52 2.90 -2.91 15.45
CA LEU A 52 3.98 -3.77 14.99
C LEU A 52 5.20 -3.71 15.92
N GLY A 53 5.46 -2.56 16.54
CA GLY A 53 6.47 -2.44 17.59
C GLY A 53 6.17 -3.26 18.85
N LEU A 54 4.91 -3.67 19.06
CA LEU A 54 4.48 -4.58 20.13
C LEU A 54 4.42 -6.05 19.68
N SER A 55 4.58 -6.33 18.39
CA SER A 55 4.48 -7.66 17.81
C SER A 55 5.81 -8.40 17.83
N ALA A 56 5.79 -9.69 17.46
CA ALA A 56 6.98 -10.52 17.32
C ALA A 56 7.55 -10.52 15.88
N VAL A 57 7.20 -9.53 15.05
CA VAL A 57 7.72 -9.44 13.67
C VAL A 57 9.25 -9.27 13.68
N PRO A 58 10.00 -10.04 12.86
CA PRO A 58 11.47 -9.94 12.84
C PRO A 58 11.98 -8.59 12.33
N PHE A 59 11.23 -7.97 11.43
CA PHE A 59 11.51 -6.64 10.89
C PHE A 59 10.21 -6.06 10.33
N PHE A 60 10.01 -4.76 10.54
CA PHE A 60 8.91 -4.04 9.92
C PHE A 60 9.33 -2.65 9.47
N GLU A 61 8.65 -2.16 8.43
CA GLU A 61 8.83 -0.81 7.93
C GLU A 61 7.48 -0.20 7.57
N VAL A 62 7.22 1.04 8.01
CA VAL A 62 5.97 1.75 7.76
C VAL A 62 6.26 3.09 7.11
N ARG A 63 5.82 3.27 5.86
CA ARG A 63 6.08 4.46 5.07
C ARG A 63 4.80 5.16 4.63
N LEU A 64 4.88 6.49 4.60
CA LEU A 64 3.85 7.37 4.05
C LEU A 64 4.44 8.11 2.85
N PHE A 65 3.77 8.04 1.70
CA PHE A 65 4.18 8.69 0.46
C PHE A 65 3.32 9.91 0.19
N ASN A 66 3.98 11.01 -0.15
CA ASN A 66 3.29 12.23 -0.54
C ASN A 66 2.61 12.06 -1.89
N HIS A 67 1.47 12.73 -2.06
CA HIS A 67 0.69 12.72 -3.31
C HIS A 67 0.29 11.31 -3.78
N GLY A 68 0.18 10.33 -2.86
CA GLY A 68 -0.30 8.98 -3.17
C GLY A 68 -1.74 8.79 -2.74
N ASP A 69 -2.59 8.22 -3.59
CA ASP A 69 -3.94 7.79 -3.20
C ASP A 69 -3.94 6.44 -2.45
N HIS A 70 -5.13 5.86 -2.23
CA HIS A 70 -5.30 4.55 -1.59
C HIS A 70 -4.54 3.41 -2.31
N GLY A 71 -4.40 3.50 -3.63
CA GLY A 71 -3.64 2.55 -4.44
C GLY A 71 -2.17 2.95 -4.63
N LEU A 72 -1.70 3.96 -3.90
CA LEU A 72 -0.36 4.58 -4.03
C LEU A 72 -0.12 5.16 -5.43
N ILE A 73 -1.16 5.55 -6.15
CA ILE A 73 -1.07 6.24 -7.45
C ILE A 73 -0.91 7.75 -7.20
N LYS A 74 -0.08 8.40 -8.03
CA LYS A 74 0.13 9.87 -7.99
C LYS A 74 -1.20 10.62 -8.14
N THR A 75 -1.50 11.48 -7.17
CA THR A 75 -2.66 12.38 -7.18
C THR A 75 -2.39 13.65 -6.36
N GLU A 76 -2.95 14.76 -6.85
CA GLU A 76 -3.03 16.04 -6.12
C GLU A 76 -4.38 16.19 -5.38
N GLN A 77 -5.24 15.17 -5.48
CA GLN A 77 -6.62 15.24 -5.01
C GLN A 77 -6.97 14.05 -4.15
N ILE A 78 -7.56 14.32 -2.99
CA ILE A 78 -8.18 13.31 -2.14
C ILE A 78 -9.56 12.98 -2.71
N LYS A 79 -9.66 11.92 -3.52
CA LYS A 79 -10.93 11.48 -4.13
C LYS A 79 -11.03 9.96 -4.16
N PRO A 80 -12.25 9.39 -4.04
CA PRO A 80 -12.45 7.95 -4.18
C PRO A 80 -11.95 7.47 -5.55
N ALA A 81 -10.99 6.53 -5.55
CA ALA A 81 -10.25 6.09 -6.74
C ALA A 81 -11.11 5.36 -7.80
N HIS A 82 -12.40 5.12 -7.55
CA HIS A 82 -13.21 4.16 -8.32
C HIS A 82 -14.59 4.66 -8.77
N GLN A 83 -14.76 5.95 -9.08
CA GLN A 83 -16.00 6.44 -9.68
C GLN A 83 -15.88 6.65 -11.20
N SER A 84 -16.44 5.71 -11.96
CA SER A 84 -16.73 5.81 -13.41
C SER A 84 -15.51 6.22 -14.27
N ALA A 85 -15.66 7.09 -15.27
CA ALA A 85 -14.69 7.39 -16.35
C ALA A 85 -13.23 7.63 -15.90
N VAL A 86 -13.01 8.02 -14.65
CA VAL A 86 -11.68 8.13 -14.02
C VAL A 86 -10.94 6.80 -13.99
N ALA A 87 -11.61 5.68 -13.72
CA ALA A 87 -10.99 4.34 -13.71
C ALA A 87 -10.47 3.93 -15.10
N TRP A 88 -11.21 4.26 -16.17
CA TRP A 88 -10.78 4.03 -17.55
C TRP A 88 -9.59 4.92 -17.92
N LEU A 89 -9.57 6.18 -17.47
CA LEU A 89 -8.43 7.07 -17.62
C LEU A 89 -7.20 6.59 -16.82
N THR A 90 -7.40 6.01 -15.63
CA THR A 90 -6.32 5.39 -14.85
C THR A 90 -5.74 4.18 -15.57
N LEU A 91 -6.58 3.31 -16.16
CA LEU A 91 -6.10 2.18 -16.98
C LEU A 91 -5.34 2.64 -18.23
N LEU A 92 -5.83 3.69 -18.91
CA LEU A 92 -5.13 4.31 -20.03
C LEU A 92 -3.78 4.89 -19.57
N LYS A 93 -3.75 5.61 -18.45
CA LYS A 93 -2.49 6.10 -17.85
C LYS A 93 -1.54 4.96 -17.56
N ILE A 94 -2.01 3.85 -16.98
CA ILE A 94 -1.17 2.67 -16.74
C ILE A 94 -0.59 2.12 -18.04
N TRP A 95 -1.40 2.05 -19.09
CA TRP A 95 -0.96 1.58 -20.41
C TRP A 95 0.07 2.50 -21.08
N PHE A 96 -0.03 3.82 -20.88
CA PHE A 96 0.80 4.82 -21.57
C PHE A 96 1.99 5.35 -20.75
N LEU A 97 1.98 5.25 -19.42
CA LEU A 97 3.03 5.79 -18.54
C LEU A 97 4.06 4.75 -18.09
N GLU A 98 3.99 3.50 -18.55
CA GLU A 98 5.00 2.42 -18.43
C GLU A 98 5.81 2.37 -17.10
N GLY A 99 5.26 2.81 -15.97
CA GLY A 99 5.93 2.79 -14.66
C GLY A 99 5.79 4.05 -13.79
N ASP A 100 5.52 5.24 -14.36
CA ASP A 100 5.50 6.51 -13.60
C ASP A 100 4.13 6.92 -13.04
N ILE A 101 3.37 5.92 -12.61
CA ILE A 101 1.99 6.05 -12.12
C ILE A 101 1.94 6.07 -10.60
N SER A 102 2.84 5.35 -9.95
CA SER A 102 2.92 5.26 -8.50
C SER A 102 3.53 6.52 -7.90
N ALA A 103 3.12 6.92 -6.70
CA ALA A 103 3.73 8.04 -5.98
C ALA A 103 5.25 7.90 -5.89
N ASP A 104 5.95 9.04 -5.91
CA ASP A 104 7.42 9.07 -5.99
C ASP A 104 8.05 8.21 -4.89
N GLY A 105 8.95 7.32 -5.29
CA GLY A 105 9.68 6.42 -4.39
C GLY A 105 8.89 5.20 -3.89
N VAL A 106 7.64 4.99 -4.30
CA VAL A 106 6.86 3.80 -3.91
C VAL A 106 7.52 2.52 -4.46
N LEU A 107 7.79 2.48 -5.76
CA LEU A 107 8.42 1.32 -6.40
C LEU A 107 9.85 1.12 -5.90
N ASP A 108 10.62 2.19 -5.75
CA ASP A 108 11.97 2.13 -5.18
C ASP A 108 11.94 1.59 -3.75
N SER A 109 10.97 2.02 -2.94
CA SER A 109 10.85 1.52 -1.57
C SER A 109 10.49 0.04 -1.53
N LEU A 110 9.68 -0.44 -2.47
CA LEU A 110 9.30 -1.84 -2.56
C LEU A 110 10.50 -2.69 -3.00
N ALA A 111 11.21 -2.27 -4.05
CA ALA A 111 12.43 -2.92 -4.54
C ALA A 111 13.50 -2.98 -3.45
N ASN A 112 13.82 -1.85 -2.83
CA ASN A 112 14.80 -1.77 -1.74
C ASN A 112 14.41 -2.62 -0.53
N TRP A 113 13.11 -2.78 -0.25
CA TRP A 113 12.66 -3.64 0.83
C TRP A 113 12.83 -5.12 0.48
N LEU A 114 12.51 -5.53 -0.76
CA LEU A 114 12.73 -6.89 -1.25
C LEU A 114 14.23 -7.25 -1.26
N ASP A 115 15.09 -6.32 -1.67
CA ASP A 115 16.54 -6.51 -1.70
C ASP A 115 17.17 -6.72 -0.30
N LYS A 116 16.50 -6.29 0.78
CA LYS A 116 16.93 -6.57 2.16
C LYS A 116 16.69 -8.03 2.56
N PHE A 117 15.75 -8.70 1.90
CA PHE A 117 15.31 -10.05 2.24
C PHE A 117 15.31 -10.95 1.01
N PRO A 118 16.47 -11.12 0.33
CA PRO A 118 16.55 -12.03 -0.79
C PRO A 118 16.20 -13.43 -0.28
N GLU A 119 15.30 -14.13 -0.97
CA GLU A 119 15.06 -15.53 -0.67
C GLU A 119 16.40 -16.28 -0.70
N PRO A 120 16.65 -17.23 0.22
CA PRO A 120 17.75 -18.16 0.07
C PRO A 120 17.50 -19.05 -1.16
N GLY A 121 17.82 -18.55 -2.36
CA GLY A 121 17.67 -19.31 -3.61
C GLY A 121 17.46 -18.53 -4.91
N ILE A 122 17.09 -17.24 -4.89
CA ILE A 122 16.89 -16.50 -6.14
C ILE A 122 18.22 -15.86 -6.57
N LYS A 123 18.96 -16.57 -7.42
CA LYS A 123 19.99 -15.95 -8.25
C LYS A 123 19.30 -15.15 -9.34
N LEU A 124 19.27 -13.82 -9.21
CA LEU A 124 19.01 -12.96 -10.36
C LEU A 124 20.15 -13.21 -11.35
N ALA A 125 19.81 -13.75 -12.51
CA ALA A 125 20.75 -13.88 -13.60
C ALA A 125 21.19 -12.46 -13.98
N HIS A 126 22.45 -12.12 -13.69
CA HIS A 126 23.11 -11.02 -14.38
C HIS A 126 23.17 -11.42 -15.86
N GLU A 127 22.45 -10.70 -16.71
CA GLU A 127 22.75 -10.63 -18.13
C GLU A 127 24.07 -9.87 -18.29
N ASP A 128 25.17 -10.63 -18.30
CA ASP A 128 26.39 -10.22 -18.99
C ASP A 128 26.26 -10.74 -20.43
N ASP A 129 26.10 -9.81 -21.39
CA ASP A 129 26.60 -9.93 -22.77
C ASP A 129 26.86 -8.51 -23.33
#